data_AF-A0A6A5V8R5-F1
#
_entry.id   AF-A0A6A5V8R5-F1
#
_cell.length_a   1.000
_cell.length_b   1.000
_cell.length_c   1.000
_cell.angle_alpha   90.00
_cell.angle_beta   90.00
_cell.angle_gamma   90.00
#
_symmetry.space_group_name_H-M   'P 1'
#
loop_
_entity.id
_entity.type
_entity.pdbx_description
1 polymer ?
#
loop_
_entity_poly.entity_id
_entity_poly.type
_entity_poly.pdbx_seq_one_letter_code
_entity_poly.pdbx_strand_id
1 'polypeptide(L)'
;MRLLHLDESSGNISLVEKYGDIPPYAILSHTWGDDRDEVTFKDMVKQKGANKPCYRKIEFCMERVKNDGLEYFWIDTCCIDKSSSAELTEAINYMFRWYQNAAKCYVYLADVSTVAWEEPEADDNGLSELRRRVLQQSRWVH
;
A
#
# COMPACT_ATOMS: atom_id res chain seq x y z
N MET A 1 -1.49 -13.21 10.46
CA MET A 1 -0.99 -11.95 9.84
C MET A 1 -1.86 -10.80 10.29
N ARG A 2 -1.36 -9.57 10.27
CA ARG A 2 -2.15 -8.37 10.56
C ARG A 2 -2.60 -7.69 9.28
N LEU A 3 -3.84 -7.23 9.25
CA LEU A 3 -4.46 -6.51 8.14
C LEU A 3 -5.04 -5.19 8.66
N LEU A 4 -5.16 -4.22 7.77
CA LEU A 4 -6.02 -3.06 7.96
C LEU A 4 -7.42 -3.42 7.47
N HIS A 5 -8.41 -3.15 8.32
CA HIS A 5 -9.82 -3.30 8.00
C HIS A 5 -10.43 -1.91 7.77
N LEU A 6 -11.01 -1.70 6.58
CA LEU A 6 -11.74 -0.51 6.21
C LEU A 6 -13.22 -0.70 6.56
N ASP A 7 -13.71 0.08 7.50
CA ASP A 7 -15.16 0.18 7.74
C ASP A 7 -15.77 1.12 6.70
N GLU A 8 -16.51 0.57 5.74
CA GLU A 8 -17.13 1.34 4.66
C GLU A 8 -18.11 2.40 5.16
N SER A 9 -18.77 2.16 6.30
CA SER A 9 -19.79 3.07 6.84
C SER A 9 -19.19 4.33 7.46
N SER A 10 -18.06 4.17 8.15
CA SER A 10 -17.39 5.27 8.85
C SER A 10 -16.19 5.84 8.08
N GLY A 11 -15.68 5.11 7.08
CA GLY A 11 -14.45 5.43 6.35
C GLY A 11 -13.18 5.26 7.19
N ASN A 12 -13.31 4.73 8.42
CA ASN A 12 -12.18 4.54 9.32
C ASN A 12 -11.48 3.22 9.07
N ILE A 13 -10.20 3.18 9.46
CA ILE A 13 -9.40 1.96 9.40
C ILE A 13 -9.01 1.49 10.80
N SER A 14 -8.91 0.18 10.97
CA SER A 14 -8.45 -0.45 12.20
C SER A 14 -7.50 -1.59 11.90
N LEU A 15 -6.55 -1.84 12.80
CA LEU A 15 -5.60 -2.95 12.65
C LEU A 15 -6.21 -4.20 13.29
N VAL A 16 -6.27 -5.29 12.53
CA VAL A 16 -6.86 -6.57 12.97
C VAL A 16 -5.88 -7.72 12.75
N GLU A 17 -5.79 -8.62 13.73
CA GLU A 17 -5.10 -9.90 13.56
C GLU A 17 -6.04 -10.95 12.96
N LYS A 18 -5.55 -11.66 11.95
CA LYS A 18 -6.24 -12.79 11.33
C LYS A 18 -5.35 -14.03 11.39
N TYR A 19 -5.94 -15.14 11.79
CA TYR A 19 -5.31 -16.46 11.90
C TYR A 19 -6.16 -17.48 11.14
N GLY A 20 -5.51 -18.46 10.51
CA GLY A 20 -6.21 -19.51 9.75
C GLY A 20 -6.72 -19.00 8.41
N ASP A 21 -8.04 -18.94 8.24
CA ASP A 21 -8.68 -18.50 7.01
C ASP A 21 -8.57 -16.98 6.86
N ILE A 22 -7.71 -16.54 5.95
CA ILE A 22 -7.45 -15.13 5.72
C ILE A 22 -8.47 -14.60 4.70
N PRO A 23 -9.27 -13.57 5.05
CA PRO A 23 -10.26 -13.03 4.11
C PRO A 23 -9.54 -12.44 2.88
N PRO A 24 -10.21 -12.32 1.72
CA PRO A 24 -9.65 -11.61 0.57
C PRO A 24 -9.15 -10.21 0.98
N TYR A 25 -7.91 -9.90 0.61
CA TYR A 25 -7.27 -8.63 0.93
C TYR A 25 -6.50 -8.08 -0.26
N ALA A 26 -6.37 -6.76 -0.31
CA ALA A 26 -5.41 -6.11 -1.20
C ALA A 26 -4.04 -5.98 -0.52
N ILE A 27 -2.97 -5.94 -1.30
CA ILE A 27 -1.63 -5.65 -0.81
C ILE A 27 -1.10 -4.39 -1.49
N LEU A 28 -0.45 -3.53 -0.72
CA LEU A 28 0.22 -2.34 -1.26
C LEU A 28 1.71 -2.62 -1.45
N SER A 29 2.13 -2.58 -2.70
CA SER A 29 3.54 -2.53 -3.10
C SER A 29 3.97 -1.07 -3.20
N HIS A 30 5.00 -0.68 -2.45
CA HIS A 30 5.46 0.72 -2.40
C HIS A 30 6.94 0.81 -2.06
N THR A 31 7.54 1.97 -2.29
CA THR A 31 8.81 2.35 -1.67
C THR A 31 8.56 3.05 -0.35
N TRP A 32 9.51 2.93 0.58
CA TRP A 32 9.47 3.69 1.82
C TRP A 32 9.90 5.14 1.58
N GLY A 33 9.27 6.07 2.30
CA GLY A 33 9.73 7.44 2.48
C GLY A 33 10.75 7.54 3.61
N ASP A 34 10.96 8.76 4.12
CA ASP A 34 11.73 8.97 5.34
C ASP A 34 11.04 8.28 6.53
N ASP A 35 11.82 7.67 7.44
CA ASP A 35 11.30 6.95 8.61
C ASP A 35 10.33 7.77 9.47
N ARG A 36 10.57 9.09 9.57
CA ARG A 36 9.70 10.02 10.33
C ARG A 36 8.33 10.24 9.67
N ASP A 37 8.28 10.08 8.35
CA ASP A 37 7.09 10.34 7.54
C ASP A 37 6.27 9.07 7.34
N GLU A 38 6.87 7.89 7.51
CA GLU A 38 6.20 6.61 7.41
C GLU A 38 5.26 6.33 8.59
N VAL A 39 4.09 5.79 8.27
CA VAL A 39 3.12 5.34 9.26
C VAL A 39 3.53 3.94 9.71
N THR A 40 3.81 3.80 11.00
CA THR A 40 4.30 2.55 11.59
C THR A 40 3.17 1.77 12.27
N PHE A 41 3.44 0.51 12.61
CA PHE A 41 2.54 -0.28 13.45
C PHE A 41 2.15 0.44 14.74
N LYS A 42 3.12 1.08 15.41
CA LYS A 42 2.88 1.82 16.65
C LYS A 42 1.95 3.02 16.44
N ASP A 43 2.03 3.66 15.28
CA ASP A 43 1.15 4.78 14.94
C ASP A 43 -0.29 4.30 14.72
N MET A 44 -0.49 3.13 14.11
CA MET A 44 -1.82 2.53 13.94
C MET A 44 -2.44 2.12 15.28
N VAL A 45 -1.66 1.46 16.14
CA VAL A 45 -2.13 1.06 17.49
C VAL A 45 -2.50 2.29 18.33
N LYS A 46 -1.72 3.38 18.22
CA LYS A 46 -1.97 4.62 18.96
C LYS A 46 -2.95 5.57 18.27
N GLN A 47 -3.39 5.26 17.06
CA GLN A 47 -4.20 6.13 16.20
C GLN A 47 -3.57 7.52 15.98
N LYS A 48 -2.25 7.55 15.71
CA LYS A 48 -1.43 8.78 15.55
C LYS A 48 -0.74 8.89 14.18
N GLY A 49 -1.19 8.13 13.18
CA GLY A 49 -0.58 8.10 11.84
C GLY A 49 -1.12 9.15 10.86
N ALA A 50 -2.35 9.65 11.06
CA ALA A 50 -3.08 10.42 10.05
C ALA A 50 -2.43 11.76 9.65
N ASN A 51 -1.58 12.33 10.50
CA ASN A 51 -0.86 13.57 10.23
C ASN A 51 0.50 13.37 9.55
N LYS A 52 0.94 12.12 9.35
CA LYS A 52 2.24 11.84 8.73
C LYS A 52 2.15 11.94 7.20
N PRO A 53 3.18 12.49 6.52
CA PRO A 53 3.14 12.66 5.07
C PRO A 53 2.88 11.38 4.26
N CYS A 54 3.42 10.22 4.67
CA CYS A 54 3.21 8.97 3.95
C CYS A 54 1.85 8.31 4.24
N TYR A 55 0.99 8.92 5.09
CA TYR A 55 -0.40 8.48 5.26
C TYR A 55 -1.19 8.48 3.95
N ARG A 56 -0.80 9.31 2.98
CA ARG A 56 -1.39 9.33 1.62
C ARG A 56 -1.37 7.97 0.92
N LYS A 57 -0.38 7.12 1.20
CA LYS A 57 -0.30 5.76 0.65
C LYS A 57 -1.42 4.87 1.19
N ILE A 58 -1.78 5.08 2.46
CA ILE A 58 -2.89 4.40 3.12
C ILE A 58 -4.22 4.88 2.53
N GLU A 59 -4.40 6.20 2.40
CA GLU A 59 -5.61 6.80 1.79
C GLU A 59 -5.83 6.29 0.36
N PHE A 60 -4.76 6.29 -0.46
CA PHE A 60 -4.79 5.71 -1.79
C PHE A 60 -5.24 4.25 -1.77
N CYS A 61 -4.67 3.44 -0.87
CA CYS A 61 -5.02 2.02 -0.77
C CYS A 61 -6.48 1.85 -0.33
N MET A 62 -6.96 2.63 0.65
CA MET A 62 -8.36 2.63 1.09
C MET A 62 -9.33 2.91 -0.06
N GLU A 63 -9.03 3.90 -0.89
CA GLU A 63 -9.87 4.24 -2.05
C GLU A 63 -9.93 3.07 -3.05
N ARG A 64 -8.78 2.44 -3.34
CA ARG A 64 -8.71 1.31 -4.27
C ARG A 64 -9.43 0.07 -3.74
N VAL A 65 -9.21 -0.25 -2.47
CA VAL A 65 -9.86 -1.35 -1.74
C VAL A 65 -11.38 -1.20 -1.79
N LYS A 66 -11.88 0.01 -1.47
CA LYS A 66 -13.31 0.32 -1.54
C LYS A 66 -13.87 0.16 -2.96
N ASN A 67 -13.18 0.69 -3.97
CA ASN A 67 -13.63 0.62 -5.36
C ASN A 67 -13.66 -0.82 -5.90
N ASP A 68 -12.78 -1.68 -5.41
CA ASP A 68 -12.71 -3.10 -5.79
C ASP A 68 -13.59 -4.01 -4.90
N GLY A 69 -14.38 -3.44 -3.97
CA GLY A 69 -15.28 -4.19 -3.09
C GLY A 69 -14.55 -5.09 -2.08
N LEU A 70 -13.34 -4.70 -1.67
CA LEU A 70 -12.57 -5.36 -0.63
C LEU A 70 -12.70 -4.57 0.68
N GLU A 71 -12.59 -5.26 1.80
CA GLU A 71 -12.63 -4.64 3.14
C GLU A 71 -11.27 -4.66 3.84
N TYR A 72 -10.34 -5.48 3.35
CA TYR A 72 -9.06 -5.73 4.00
C TYR A 72 -7.89 -5.38 3.09
N PHE A 73 -6.84 -4.84 3.68
CA PHE A 73 -5.59 -4.60 2.97
C PHE A 73 -4.36 -4.69 3.86
N TRP A 74 -3.21 -4.88 3.23
CA TRP A 74 -1.92 -5.05 3.90
C TRP A 74 -0.89 -4.05 3.39
N ILE A 75 -0.16 -3.44 4.32
CA ILE A 75 0.96 -2.53 4.05
C ILE A 75 2.06 -2.83 5.07
N ASP A 76 3.26 -3.16 4.62
CA ASP A 76 4.35 -3.68 5.48
C ASP A 76 4.76 -2.71 6.60
N THR A 77 4.75 -1.39 6.33
CA THR A 77 5.19 -0.36 7.28
C THR A 77 4.32 -0.31 8.53
N CYS A 78 3.02 -0.55 8.39
CA CYS A 78 2.06 -0.45 9.48
C CYS A 78 1.44 -1.80 9.91
N CYS A 79 1.52 -2.83 9.07
CA CYS A 79 1.03 -4.18 9.37
C CYS A 79 2.07 -5.10 10.01
N ILE A 80 3.36 -4.72 10.03
CA ILE A 80 4.42 -5.48 10.73
C ILE A 80 4.93 -4.65 11.91
N ASP A 81 5.09 -5.25 13.10
CA ASP A 81 5.87 -4.62 14.17
C ASP A 81 7.36 -4.82 13.89
N LYS A 82 7.93 -3.88 13.13
CA LYS A 82 9.37 -3.88 12.81
C LYS A 82 10.27 -3.74 14.04
N SER A 83 9.72 -3.41 15.23
CA SER A 83 10.49 -3.39 16.48
C SER A 83 10.60 -4.76 17.15
N SER A 84 9.79 -5.75 16.73
CA SER A 84 9.91 -7.14 17.11
C SER A 84 10.78 -7.88 16.09
N SER A 85 12.02 -8.22 16.46
CA SER A 85 12.93 -8.96 15.56
C SER A 85 12.39 -10.33 15.15
N ALA A 86 11.67 -10.99 16.06
CA ALA A 86 11.00 -12.25 15.78
C ALA A 86 9.91 -12.09 14.71
N GLU A 87 9.04 -11.09 14.86
CA GLU A 87 7.98 -10.83 13.89
C GLU A 87 8.54 -10.36 12.54
N LEU A 88 9.55 -9.50 12.55
CA LEU A 88 10.20 -9.06 11.32
C LEU A 88 10.80 -10.23 10.53
N THR A 89 11.46 -11.16 11.22
CA THR A 89 12.02 -12.36 10.60
C THR A 89 10.92 -13.25 10.03
N GLU A 90 9.84 -13.46 10.79
CA GLU A 90 8.67 -14.21 10.33
C GLU A 90 8.05 -13.56 9.09
N ALA A 91 7.85 -12.24 9.11
CA ALA A 91 7.30 -11.49 8.00
C ALA A 91 8.14 -11.63 6.73
N ILE A 92 9.48 -11.56 6.83
CA ILE A 92 10.37 -11.75 5.67
C ILE A 92 10.14 -13.13 5.04
N ASN A 93 10.00 -14.19 5.84
CA ASN A 93 9.79 -15.54 5.33
C ASN A 93 8.40 -15.73 4.68
N TYR A 94 7.40 -14.97 5.12
CA TYR A 94 6.02 -15.11 4.62
C TYR A 94 5.60 -14.05 3.60
N MET A 95 6.36 -12.97 3.43
CA MET A 95 6.00 -11.85 2.55
C MET A 95 5.69 -12.33 1.13
N PHE A 96 6.54 -13.18 0.53
CA PHE A 96 6.27 -13.73 -0.80
C PHE A 96 4.88 -14.39 -0.89
N ARG A 97 4.54 -15.20 0.11
CA ARG A 97 3.23 -15.87 0.19
C ARG A 97 2.09 -14.87 0.39
N TRP A 98 2.29 -13.83 1.19
CA TRP A 98 1.29 -12.78 1.36
C TRP A 98 1.06 -11.95 0.09
N TYR A 99 2.09 -11.71 -0.71
CA TYR A 99 1.93 -11.10 -2.03
C TYR A 99 1.22 -12.05 -3.00
N GLN A 100 1.62 -13.32 -3.04
CA GLN A 100 1.04 -14.32 -3.93
C GLN A 100 -0.46 -14.56 -3.66
N ASN A 101 -0.87 -14.51 -2.39
CA ASN A 101 -2.25 -14.80 -1.98
C ASN A 101 -3.16 -13.57 -1.94
N ALA A 102 -2.63 -12.37 -2.18
CA ALA A 102 -3.45 -11.16 -2.21
C ALA A 102 -4.43 -11.21 -3.38
N ALA A 103 -5.67 -10.77 -3.16
CA ALA A 103 -6.67 -10.68 -4.23
C ALA A 103 -6.31 -9.60 -5.26
N LYS A 104 -5.65 -8.53 -4.79
CA LYS A 104 -5.15 -7.41 -5.60
C LYS A 104 -3.81 -6.95 -5.08
N CYS A 105 -2.92 -6.54 -5.98
CA CYS A 105 -1.68 -5.85 -5.64
C CYS A 105 -1.71 -4.45 -6.27
N TYR A 106 -1.78 -3.42 -5.44
CA TYR A 106 -1.67 -2.04 -5.90
C TYR A 106 -0.24 -1.57 -5.78
N VAL A 107 0.20 -0.77 -6.74
CA VAL A 107 1.55 -0.18 -6.73
C VAL A 107 1.42 1.31 -6.50
N TYR A 108 2.08 1.83 -5.46
CA TYR A 108 2.15 3.26 -5.17
C TYR A 108 3.56 3.79 -5.45
N LEU A 109 3.66 4.67 -6.44
CA LEU A 109 4.91 5.31 -6.86
C LEU A 109 4.93 6.76 -6.38
N ALA A 110 5.56 7.00 -5.23
CA ALA A 110 5.53 8.31 -4.56
C ALA A 110 6.26 9.43 -5.31
N ASP A 111 7.18 9.06 -6.19
CA ASP A 111 8.11 9.92 -6.92
C ASP A 111 7.70 10.18 -8.37
N VAL A 112 6.52 9.72 -8.76
CA VAL A 112 5.99 9.86 -10.10
C VAL A 112 4.94 10.96 -10.13
N SER A 113 5.22 12.02 -10.88
CA SER A 113 4.29 13.15 -11.05
C SER A 113 3.30 12.89 -12.18
N THR A 114 2.01 13.07 -11.90
CA THR A 114 0.96 13.02 -12.94
C THR A 114 0.79 14.33 -13.71
N VAL A 115 1.64 15.33 -13.46
CA VAL A 115 1.55 16.63 -14.14
C VAL A 115 2.20 16.60 -15.53
N ALA A 116 2.94 15.54 -15.85
CA ALA A 116 3.47 15.29 -17.20
C ALA A 116 2.46 14.62 -18.15
N TRP A 117 1.19 14.50 -17.73
CA TRP A 117 0.11 13.96 -18.54
C TRP A 117 -0.63 15.11 -19.23
N GLU A 118 0.04 15.77 -20.18
CA GLU A 118 -0.73 16.41 -21.25
C GLU A 118 -1.33 15.25 -22.05
N GLU A 119 -2.65 15.09 -22.03
CA GLU A 119 -3.34 14.03 -22.78
C GLU A 119 -2.88 14.09 -24.24
N PRO A 120 -2.06 13.13 -24.70
CA PRO A 120 -1.76 13.04 -26.12
C PRO A 120 -3.09 12.70 -26.81
N GLU A 121 -3.35 13.29 -27.97
CA GLU A 121 -4.47 12.85 -28.81
C GLU A 121 -4.44 11.32 -28.91
N ALA A 122 -5.59 10.69 -28.60
CA ALA A 122 -5.68 9.29 -28.27
C ALA A 122 -5.19 8.36 -29.41
N ASP A 123 -3.90 8.07 -29.43
CA ASP A 123 -3.33 6.89 -30.07
C ASP A 123 -2.75 5.97 -28.97
N ASP A 124 -2.98 4.66 -29.12
CA ASP A 124 -2.61 3.62 -28.15
C ASP A 124 -1.08 3.53 -27.96
N ASN A 125 -0.30 3.98 -28.95
CA ASN A 125 1.15 3.93 -28.94
C ASN A 125 1.73 5.03 -28.03
N GLY A 126 1.18 6.24 -28.09
CA GLY A 126 1.54 7.39 -27.26
C GLY A 126 1.22 7.18 -25.79
N LEU A 127 0.10 6.53 -25.47
CA LEU A 127 -0.25 6.17 -24.10
C LEU A 127 0.72 5.13 -23.52
N SER A 128 1.17 4.17 -24.34
CA SER A 128 2.13 3.13 -23.92
C SER A 128 3.52 3.71 -23.66
N GLU A 129 3.98 4.64 -24.51
CA GLU A 129 5.30 5.26 -24.37
C GLU A 129 5.33 6.26 -23.21
N LEU A 130 4.25 7.01 -23.01
CA LEU A 130 4.09 7.92 -21.87
C LEU A 130 4.12 7.15 -20.53
N ARG A 131 3.37 6.04 -20.43
CA ARG A 131 3.41 5.15 -19.26
C ARG A 131 4.84 4.67 -18.99
N ARG A 132 5.58 4.28 -20.02
CA ARG A 132 6.97 3.86 -19.89
C ARG A 132 7.87 4.97 -19.35
N ARG A 133 7.76 6.19 -19.88
CA ARG A 133 8.55 7.36 -19.43
C ARG A 133 8.26 7.73 -17.98
N VAL A 134 6.97 7.70 -17.61
CA VAL A 134 6.50 8.02 -16.26
C VAL A 134 6.99 6.96 -15.27
N LEU A 135 6.94 5.68 -15.63
CA LEU A 135 7.45 4.59 -14.79
C LEU A 135 8.98 4.64 -14.63
N GLN A 136 9.73 5.04 -15.66
CA GLN A 136 11.18 5.23 -15.58
C GLN A 136 11.62 6.30 -14.59
N GLN A 137 10.75 7.25 -14.22
CA GLN A 137 11.08 8.25 -13.19
C GLN A 137 11.09 7.64 -11.79
N SER A 138 10.46 6.49 -11.59
CA SER A 138 10.37 5.90 -10.27
C SER A 138 11.68 5.22 -9.87
N ARG A 139 12.09 5.44 -8.62
CA ARG A 139 13.14 4.68 -7.94
C ARG A 139 12.87 3.17 -7.89
N TRP A 140 11.66 2.73 -8.20
CA TRP A 140 11.35 1.29 -8.33
C TRP A 140 12.03 0.62 -9.53
N VAL A 141 12.40 1.38 -10.57
CA VAL A 141 12.88 0.86 -11.86
C VAL A 141 14.41 0.97 -12.01
N HIS A 142 15.11 1.53 -11.02
CA HIS A 142 16.55 1.75 -10.98
C HIS A 142 17.19 1.11 -9.75
#